data_AF-A0A3M1EKK6-F1
#
_entry.id   AF-A0A3M1EKK6-F1
#
_cell.length_a   1.000
_cell.length_b   1.000
_cell.length_c   1.000
_cell.angle_alpha   90.00
_cell.angle_beta   90.00
_cell.angle_gamma   90.00
#
_symmetry.space_group_name_H-M   'P 1'
#
loop_
_entity.id
_entity.type
_entity.pdbx_description
1 polymer ?
#
loop_
_entity_poly.entity_id
_entity_poly.type
_entity_poly.pdbx_seq_one_letter_code
_entity_poly.pdbx_strand_id
1 'polypeptide(L)'
;MSSNTEDIIQEIHTEFESMLTYIKGSKTETADQVERSIFKRLLALGYRLMLLFFTLRAEDYPHTALETEAGERLPYFDDKKRDYFSIFGKLPFWRPYFYQPGVGGQSPLDGELSLGSNCYSDLVREIAEYIGVDVTYDKVTQLFARILGQQLSTNAVQKMVATDAADVEAYYEQKPAPQPEDEGQILVIQADGKGVPMVRETPAQAKVRLGKGEKRAKKKEAIVTGVYTIAPHKRTPEAVVASFFHPDESSKRPARTSERVKPQNKQLWATLEGKDTALERLAQQVKKREGPHIKQRVALTDGCEALQKRVLSHCTGFTLILDFIHGNEYLWDVANRLYDEKNPLRVAWVEARTLEILSGQTEQVIAYFRSLAQAPECTKAQRKELNKAANYFERNLPYMAYDYYLARGWPIASGVIEGACRHLVKDRFELSGMRWTQDGAENLLRLRAVAENGDWDDYHQFRKQRRHVRLYACPFPAQDGLEDQALDALPQPSEKIIRFDAGTKRRFDHLSLDQQRQAA
;
A
#
# COMPACT_ATOMS: atom_id res chain seq x y z
N MET A 1 23.44 19.30 34.36
CA MET A 1 24.60 18.40 34.21
C MET A 1 24.70 18.09 32.73
N SER A 2 25.41 18.94 31.96
CA SER A 2 25.83 18.54 30.62
C SER A 2 26.82 17.40 30.82
N SER A 3 26.56 16.28 30.16
CA SER A 3 27.59 15.26 30.01
C SER A 3 28.71 15.90 29.22
N ASN A 4 29.95 15.91 29.73
CA ASN A 4 31.08 16.43 28.97
C ASN A 4 31.19 15.62 27.66
N THR A 5 31.23 16.29 26.51
CA THR A 5 31.39 15.66 25.19
C THR A 5 32.55 14.64 25.19
N GLU A 6 33.63 14.93 25.90
CA GLU A 6 34.77 14.03 26.06
C GLU A 6 34.41 12.72 26.78
N ASP A 7 33.56 12.79 27.82
CA ASP A 7 33.09 11.60 28.54
C ASP A 7 32.27 10.70 27.62
N ILE A 8 31.40 11.28 26.80
CA ILE A 8 30.58 10.51 25.83
C ILE A 8 31.48 9.84 24.79
N ILE A 9 32.48 10.55 24.27
CA ILE A 9 33.45 10.01 23.31
C ILE A 9 34.22 8.84 23.93
N GLN A 10 34.68 8.99 25.19
CA GLN A 10 35.40 7.94 25.90
C GLN A 10 34.51 6.71 26.14
N GLU A 11 33.23 6.90 26.48
CA GLU A 11 32.27 5.81 26.60
C GLU A 11 32.03 5.09 25.26
N ILE A 12 31.93 5.82 24.15
CA ILE A 12 31.78 5.26 22.80
C ILE A 12 32.98 4.39 22.45
N HIS A 13 34.21 4.89 22.65
CA HIS A 13 35.43 4.11 22.42
C HIS A 13 35.47 2.85 23.29
N THR A 14 35.12 2.98 24.57
CA THR A 14 35.09 1.86 25.51
C THR A 14 34.09 0.79 25.09
N GLU A 15 32.90 1.19 24.64
CA GLU A 15 31.87 0.26 24.15
C GLU A 15 32.32 -0.46 22.86
N PHE A 16 32.93 0.27 21.93
CA PHE A 16 33.44 -0.31 20.69
C PHE A 16 34.55 -1.32 20.94
N GLU A 17 35.52 -0.99 21.81
CA GLU A 17 36.58 -1.91 22.21
C GLU A 17 36.03 -3.13 22.98
N SER A 18 34.97 -2.94 23.78
CA SER A 18 34.25 -4.03 24.44
C SER A 18 33.60 -4.97 23.42
N MET A 19 33.05 -4.46 22.31
CA MET A 19 32.54 -5.29 21.21
C MET A 19 33.66 -6.12 20.57
N LEU A 20 34.80 -5.51 20.25
CA LEU A 20 35.95 -6.23 19.67
C LEU A 20 36.48 -7.32 20.62
N THR A 21 36.54 -7.00 21.91
CA THR A 21 36.96 -7.93 22.97
C THR A 21 35.99 -9.11 23.08
N TYR A 22 34.68 -8.84 23.05
CA TYR A 22 33.65 -9.86 23.03
C TYR A 22 33.85 -10.82 21.84
N ILE A 23 33.99 -10.31 20.61
CA ILE A 23 34.20 -11.15 19.43
C ILE A 23 35.47 -12.00 19.50
N LYS A 24 36.58 -11.43 19.99
CA LYS A 24 37.83 -12.20 20.20
C LYS A 24 37.66 -13.32 21.24
N GLY A 25 36.75 -13.15 22.19
CA GLY A 25 36.43 -14.09 23.27
C GLY A 25 35.35 -15.14 22.94
N SER A 26 34.48 -14.90 21.96
CA SER A 26 33.30 -15.74 21.65
C SER A 26 33.60 -17.07 20.94
N LYS A 27 34.72 -17.74 21.26
CA LYS A 27 35.18 -18.96 20.57
C LYS A 27 34.23 -20.16 20.70
N THR A 28 33.36 -20.17 21.70
CA THR A 28 32.41 -21.26 21.99
C THR A 28 30.95 -20.86 21.73
N GLU A 29 30.70 -19.64 21.26
CA GLU A 29 29.36 -19.15 20.97
C GLU A 29 28.92 -19.54 19.55
N THR A 30 27.62 -19.70 19.36
CA THR A 30 27.05 -19.95 18.04
C THR A 30 26.94 -18.64 17.25
N ALA A 31 26.82 -18.75 15.93
CA ALA A 31 26.61 -17.58 15.07
C ALA A 31 25.35 -16.76 15.46
N ASP A 32 24.25 -17.42 15.84
CA ASP A 32 23.02 -16.75 16.32
C ASP A 32 23.27 -15.94 17.62
N GLN A 33 24.01 -16.51 18.57
CA GLN A 33 24.33 -15.82 19.83
C GLN A 33 25.17 -14.56 19.56
N VAL A 34 26.21 -14.71 18.73
CA VAL A 34 27.10 -13.61 18.36
C VAL A 34 26.34 -12.52 17.59
N GLU A 35 25.53 -12.88 16.59
CA GLU A 35 24.71 -11.93 15.81
C GLU A 35 23.78 -11.11 16.71
N ARG A 36 23.02 -11.77 17.60
CA ARG A 36 22.11 -11.10 18.54
C ARG A 36 22.84 -10.16 19.49
N SER A 37 24.02 -10.55 19.96
CA SER A 37 24.84 -9.74 20.86
C SER A 37 25.41 -8.51 20.15
N ILE A 38 25.97 -8.69 18.95
CA ILE A 38 26.45 -7.59 18.09
C ILE A 38 25.32 -6.61 17.85
N PHE A 39 24.16 -7.09 17.41
CA PHE A 39 23.02 -6.24 17.07
C PHE A 39 22.57 -5.38 18.27
N LYS A 40 22.44 -5.97 19.47
CA LYS A 40 22.10 -5.20 20.69
C LYS A 40 23.15 -4.16 21.06
N ARG A 41 24.44 -4.50 20.93
CA ARG A 41 25.55 -3.59 21.21
C ARG A 41 25.63 -2.45 20.20
N LEU A 42 25.35 -2.72 18.92
CA LEU A 42 25.22 -1.69 17.89
C LEU A 42 24.07 -0.71 18.19
N LEU A 43 22.93 -1.20 18.69
CA LEU A 43 21.85 -0.31 19.12
C LEU A 43 22.28 0.61 20.28
N ALA A 44 22.98 0.05 21.28
CA ALA A 44 23.50 0.84 22.40
C ALA A 44 24.58 1.86 21.97
N LEU A 45 25.46 1.46 21.05
CA LEU A 45 26.45 2.35 20.45
C LEU A 45 25.79 3.48 19.66
N GLY A 46 24.79 3.16 18.83
CA GLY A 46 23.99 4.13 18.08
C GLY A 46 23.27 5.14 18.98
N TYR A 47 22.77 4.69 20.14
CA TYR A 47 22.19 5.57 21.16
C TYR A 47 23.20 6.63 21.63
N ARG A 48 24.43 6.21 21.97
CA ARG A 48 25.48 7.13 22.41
C ARG A 48 25.96 8.06 21.30
N LEU A 49 26.09 7.55 20.07
CA LEU A 49 26.43 8.38 18.90
C LEU A 49 25.38 9.46 18.63
N MET A 50 24.09 9.12 18.73
CA MET A 50 23.02 10.12 18.64
C MET A 50 23.08 11.14 19.78
N LEU A 51 23.36 10.70 21.01
CA LEU A 51 23.53 11.62 22.14
C LEU A 51 24.70 12.58 21.90
N LEU A 52 25.85 12.06 21.46
CA LEU A 52 27.03 12.85 21.10
C LEU A 52 26.69 13.88 20.01
N PHE A 53 25.98 13.47 18.95
CA PHE A 53 25.53 14.36 17.89
C PHE A 53 24.72 15.53 18.45
N PHE A 54 23.72 15.27 19.29
CA PHE A 54 22.91 16.35 19.86
C PHE A 54 23.70 17.25 20.82
N THR A 55 24.58 16.67 21.65
CA THR A 55 25.43 17.44 22.57
C THR A 55 26.35 18.38 21.80
N LEU A 56 27.07 17.87 20.79
CA LEU A 56 27.95 18.69 19.94
C LEU A 56 27.19 19.82 19.26
N ARG A 57 26.01 19.52 18.69
CA ARG A 57 25.17 20.52 18.01
C ARG A 57 24.61 21.57 18.97
N ALA A 58 24.37 21.21 20.24
CA ALA A 58 23.95 22.16 21.26
C ALA A 58 25.09 23.03 21.77
N GLU A 59 26.29 22.45 21.99
CA GLU A 59 27.49 23.17 22.44
C GLU A 59 27.99 24.17 21.38
N ASP A 60 27.94 23.80 20.10
CA ASP A 60 28.34 24.65 18.97
C ASP A 60 27.34 25.80 18.70
N TYR A 61 26.10 25.69 19.20
CA TYR A 61 25.08 26.69 18.94
C TYR A 61 25.33 27.99 19.74
N PRO A 62 25.31 29.19 19.11
CA PRO A 62 25.60 30.44 19.81
C PRO A 62 24.63 30.74 20.95
N HIS A 63 25.16 31.13 22.11
CA HIS A 63 24.38 31.54 23.30
C HIS A 63 24.13 33.06 23.36
N THR A 64 24.36 33.75 22.24
CA THR A 64 24.11 35.17 22.09
C THR A 64 22.63 35.44 21.83
N ALA A 65 22.12 36.59 22.28
CA ALA A 65 20.72 36.96 22.08
C ALA A 65 20.32 36.88 20.59
N LEU A 66 19.12 36.36 20.33
CA LEU A 66 18.55 36.24 18.99
C LEU A 66 17.73 37.48 18.66
N GLU A 67 17.68 37.85 17.38
CA GLU A 67 16.68 38.77 16.85
C GLU A 67 15.56 37.96 16.21
N THR A 68 14.31 38.24 16.59
CA THR A 68 13.13 37.63 15.96
C THR A 68 12.80 38.33 14.65
N GLU A 69 11.98 37.70 13.80
CA GLU A 69 11.46 38.35 12.58
C GLU A 69 10.68 39.65 12.88
N ALA A 70 10.11 39.78 14.08
CA ALA A 70 9.43 40.99 14.55
C ALA A 70 10.40 42.08 15.05
N GLY A 71 11.72 41.85 14.99
CA GLY A 71 12.75 42.77 15.47
C GLY A 71 12.91 42.78 16.99
N GLU A 72 12.34 41.81 17.71
CA GLU A 72 12.47 41.69 19.16
C GLU A 72 13.74 40.91 19.51
N ARG A 73 14.38 41.27 20.63
CA ARG A 73 15.65 40.67 21.05
C ARG A 73 15.43 39.64 22.16
N LEU A 74 15.55 38.35 21.85
CA LEU A 74 15.42 37.27 22.82
C LEU A 74 16.78 36.89 23.43
N PRO A 75 17.03 37.17 24.72
CA PRO A 75 18.27 36.74 25.37
C PRO A 75 18.28 35.22 25.56
N TYR A 76 19.48 34.65 25.60
CA TYR A 76 19.67 33.29 26.10
C TYR A 76 19.18 33.21 27.55
N PHE A 77 18.38 32.18 27.84
CA PHE A 77 17.79 31.98 29.16
C PHE A 77 18.43 30.79 29.88
N ASP A 78 18.36 29.60 29.27
CA ASP A 78 18.92 28.36 29.83
C ASP A 78 18.95 27.26 28.74
N ASP A 79 19.50 26.11 29.06
CA ASP A 79 19.40 24.90 28.28
C ASP A 79 18.14 24.10 28.64
N LYS A 80 17.26 23.91 27.65
CA LYS A 80 15.99 23.20 27.85
C LYS A 80 16.07 21.76 27.38
N LYS A 81 15.76 20.84 28.30
CA LYS A 81 15.65 19.41 28.00
C LYS A 81 14.59 19.15 26.91
N ARG A 82 14.90 18.24 25.99
CA ARG A 82 13.96 17.61 25.06
C ARG A 82 14.26 16.12 24.91
N ASP A 83 13.20 15.34 24.79
CA ASP A 83 13.31 13.94 24.47
C ASP A 83 13.29 13.73 22.95
N TYR A 84 14.16 12.86 22.45
CA TYR A 84 14.20 12.39 21.06
C TYR A 84 14.09 10.85 21.05
N PHE A 85 13.12 10.33 20.31
CA PHE A 85 12.83 8.91 20.20
C PHE A 85 13.32 8.42 18.83
N SER A 86 14.49 7.79 18.84
CA SER A 86 15.18 7.24 17.68
C SER A 86 15.00 5.73 17.56
N ILE A 87 15.48 5.11 16.48
CA ILE A 87 15.55 3.64 16.36
C ILE A 87 16.55 2.99 17.34
N PHE A 88 17.40 3.79 17.98
CA PHE A 88 18.36 3.34 19.00
C PHE A 88 17.84 3.48 20.43
N GLY A 89 16.72 4.19 20.62
CA GLY A 89 16.15 4.44 21.94
C GLY A 89 15.64 5.86 22.11
N LYS A 90 14.99 6.08 23.25
CA LYS A 90 14.53 7.40 23.70
C LYS A 90 15.65 8.07 24.49
N LEU A 91 16.27 9.09 23.90
CA LEU A 91 17.39 9.84 24.49
C LEU A 91 16.96 11.26 24.86
N PRO A 92 17.35 11.75 26.06
CA PRO A 92 17.23 13.16 26.39
C PRO A 92 18.43 13.94 25.88
N PHE A 93 18.20 15.16 25.38
CA PHE A 93 19.26 16.12 25.12
C PHE A 93 18.85 17.51 25.60
N TRP A 94 19.84 18.37 25.81
CA TRP A 94 19.67 19.74 26.25
C TRP A 94 20.10 20.65 25.12
N ARG A 95 19.37 21.75 24.93
CA ARG A 95 19.62 22.69 23.84
C ARG A 95 19.31 24.12 24.27
N PRO A 96 19.96 25.11 23.65
CA PRO A 96 19.72 26.50 23.99
C PRO A 96 18.25 26.90 23.87
N TYR A 97 17.77 27.61 24.89
CA TYR A 97 16.44 28.19 24.95
C TYR A 97 16.52 29.68 25.20
N PHE A 98 15.85 30.44 24.34
CA PHE A 98 15.82 31.89 24.35
C PHE A 98 14.44 32.34 24.74
N TYR A 99 14.34 33.27 25.69
CA TYR A 99 13.06 33.66 26.26
C TYR A 99 13.07 35.09 26.76
N GLN A 100 11.97 35.80 26.48
CA GLN A 100 11.69 37.11 27.05
C GLN A 100 10.23 37.16 27.53
N PRO A 101 9.97 37.64 28.77
CA PRO A 101 8.61 37.87 29.23
C PRO A 101 7.82 38.79 28.30
N GLY A 102 6.57 38.42 28.00
CA GLY A 102 5.69 39.18 27.10
C GLY A 102 5.87 38.89 25.61
N VAL A 103 7.03 38.36 25.19
CA VAL A 103 7.31 37.97 23.80
C VAL A 103 7.10 36.47 23.59
N GLY A 104 7.66 35.64 24.48
CA GLY A 104 7.66 34.18 24.36
C GLY A 104 9.07 33.62 24.34
N GLY A 105 9.22 32.37 23.90
CA GLY A 105 10.54 31.76 23.78
C GLY A 105 10.62 30.65 22.75
N GLN A 106 11.83 30.40 22.28
CA GLN A 106 12.13 29.50 21.18
C GLN A 106 13.47 28.77 21.37
N SER A 107 13.61 27.62 20.71
CA SER A 107 14.84 26.85 20.63
C SER A 107 15.19 26.64 19.15
N PRO A 108 15.91 27.56 18.49
CA PRO A 108 16.09 27.52 17.04
C PRO A 108 16.88 26.31 16.54
N LEU A 109 17.70 25.68 17.40
CA LEU A 109 18.35 24.41 17.07
C LEU A 109 17.34 23.31 16.68
N ASP A 110 16.09 23.39 17.17
CA ASP A 110 15.02 22.49 16.72
C ASP A 110 14.76 22.62 15.21
N GLY A 111 14.82 23.85 14.68
CA GLY A 111 14.67 24.15 13.25
C GLY A 111 15.86 23.69 12.44
N GLU A 112 17.09 23.97 12.87
CA GLU A 112 18.30 23.49 12.17
C GLU A 112 18.35 21.96 12.06
N LEU A 113 17.90 21.26 13.09
CA LEU A 113 17.80 19.79 13.12
C LEU A 113 16.49 19.27 12.50
N SER A 114 15.63 20.17 12.03
CA SER A 114 14.32 19.89 11.44
C SER A 114 13.44 18.93 12.26
N LEU A 115 13.41 19.11 13.58
CA LEU A 115 12.71 18.20 14.49
C LEU A 115 11.18 18.25 14.33
N GLY A 116 10.49 17.18 14.70
CA GLY A 116 9.02 17.17 14.72
C GLY A 116 8.45 18.02 15.87
N SER A 117 7.14 18.19 15.95
CA SER A 117 6.49 18.80 17.14
C SER A 117 6.48 17.88 18.37
N ASN A 118 6.71 16.58 18.16
CA ASN A 118 6.84 15.59 19.22
C ASN A 118 8.25 14.98 19.24
N CYS A 119 8.46 13.98 20.10
CA CYS A 119 9.78 13.38 20.29
C CYS A 119 10.15 12.35 19.21
N TYR A 120 9.20 11.87 18.41
CA TYR A 120 9.47 10.77 17.48
C TYR A 120 10.25 11.24 16.25
N SER A 121 11.41 10.63 16.04
CA SER A 121 12.20 10.82 14.82
C SER A 121 11.43 10.44 13.57
N ASP A 122 11.78 11.04 12.44
CA ASP A 122 11.15 10.69 11.15
C ASP A 122 11.40 9.24 10.76
N LEU A 123 12.60 8.71 11.00
CA LEU A 123 12.91 7.30 10.75
C LEU A 123 12.02 6.35 11.56
N VAL A 124 11.74 6.66 12.85
CA VAL A 124 10.81 5.85 13.66
C VAL A 124 9.39 5.92 13.10
N ARG A 125 8.94 7.10 12.68
CA ARG A 125 7.62 7.30 12.09
C ARG A 125 7.48 6.52 10.80
N GLU A 126 8.43 6.70 9.88
CA GLU A 126 8.51 6.02 8.58
C GLU A 126 8.45 4.51 8.74
N ILE A 127 9.28 3.92 9.61
CA ILE A 127 9.26 2.47 9.84
C ILE A 127 7.94 2.02 10.48
N ALA A 128 7.44 2.74 11.49
CA ALA A 128 6.21 2.37 12.19
C ALA A 128 4.98 2.43 11.27
N GLU A 129 4.90 3.45 10.42
CA GLU A 129 3.82 3.66 9.47
C GLU A 129 3.90 2.68 8.31
N TYR A 130 5.10 2.44 7.75
CA TYR A 130 5.31 1.49 6.66
C TYR A 130 4.92 0.06 7.05
N ILE A 131 5.14 -0.32 8.30
CA ILE A 131 4.63 -1.59 8.81
C ILE A 131 3.13 -1.48 9.11
N GLY A 132 2.70 -0.37 9.73
CA GLY A 132 1.33 -0.13 10.19
C GLY A 132 0.27 -0.04 9.10
N VAL A 133 0.66 0.26 7.86
CA VAL A 133 -0.20 0.20 6.68
C VAL A 133 -0.71 -1.22 6.44
N ASP A 134 0.11 -2.25 6.69
CA ASP A 134 -0.27 -3.64 6.38
C ASP A 134 -0.65 -4.48 7.59
N VAL A 135 -0.13 -4.14 8.77
CA VAL A 135 -0.41 -4.89 10.00
C VAL A 135 -1.11 -4.06 11.06
N THR A 136 -1.63 -4.72 12.10
CA THR A 136 -2.26 -4.04 13.23
C THR A 136 -1.25 -3.16 13.96
N TYR A 137 -1.68 -2.04 14.55
CA TYR A 137 -0.78 -1.19 15.33
C TYR A 137 -0.15 -1.95 16.50
N ASP A 138 -0.85 -2.90 17.09
CA ASP A 138 -0.30 -3.80 18.12
C ASP A 138 0.84 -4.70 17.58
N LYS A 139 0.76 -5.16 16.31
CA LYS A 139 1.88 -5.87 15.69
C LYS A 139 3.07 -4.94 15.45
N VAL A 140 2.84 -3.67 15.10
CA VAL A 140 3.92 -2.67 15.00
C VAL A 140 4.63 -2.52 16.34
N THR A 141 3.90 -2.36 17.44
CA THR A 141 4.50 -2.22 18.78
C THR A 141 5.26 -3.48 19.19
N GLN A 142 4.73 -4.67 18.90
CA GLN A 142 5.43 -5.94 19.12
C GLN A 142 6.72 -6.07 18.29
N LEU A 143 6.72 -5.61 17.04
CA LEU A 143 7.92 -5.63 16.19
C LEU A 143 8.98 -4.66 16.71
N PHE A 144 8.60 -3.45 17.13
CA PHE A 144 9.51 -2.50 17.79
C PHE A 144 10.10 -3.08 19.08
N ALA A 145 9.28 -3.73 19.91
CA ALA A 145 9.75 -4.36 21.14
C ALA A 145 10.67 -5.56 20.86
N ARG A 146 10.35 -6.37 19.86
CA ARG A 146 11.09 -7.60 19.53
C ARG A 146 12.41 -7.33 18.81
N ILE A 147 12.40 -6.40 17.85
CA ILE A 147 13.56 -6.08 17.02
C ILE A 147 14.38 -5.01 17.71
N LEU A 148 13.81 -3.86 18.03
CA LEU A 148 14.58 -2.72 18.55
C LEU A 148 14.69 -2.69 20.08
N GLY A 149 13.97 -3.57 20.80
CA GLY A 149 13.91 -3.51 22.26
C GLY A 149 13.14 -2.29 22.80
N GLN A 150 12.36 -1.63 21.94
CA GLN A 150 11.72 -0.35 22.25
C GLN A 150 10.21 -0.46 22.44
N GLN A 151 9.67 0.32 23.38
CA GLN A 151 8.24 0.36 23.67
C GLN A 151 7.58 1.54 22.95
N LEU A 152 6.93 1.24 21.82
CA LEU A 152 6.05 2.17 21.12
C LEU A 152 4.59 1.86 21.51
N SER A 153 3.77 2.88 21.76
CA SER A 153 2.35 2.65 22.08
C SER A 153 1.49 2.66 20.81
N THR A 154 0.38 1.92 20.81
CA THR A 154 -0.57 1.92 19.69
C THR A 154 -1.17 3.31 19.43
N ASN A 155 -1.38 4.09 20.50
CA ASN A 155 -1.81 5.49 20.41
C ASN A 155 -0.75 6.38 19.72
N ALA A 156 0.54 6.13 19.97
CA ALA A 156 1.60 6.84 19.27
C ALA A 156 1.55 6.56 17.77
N VAL A 157 1.50 5.28 17.38
CA VAL A 157 1.38 4.87 15.96
C VAL A 157 0.14 5.51 15.32
N GLN A 158 -1.01 5.47 15.98
CA GLN A 158 -2.24 6.08 15.47
C GLN A 158 -2.10 7.60 15.27
N LYS A 159 -1.46 8.30 16.20
CA LYS A 159 -1.22 9.75 16.09
C LYS A 159 -0.21 10.09 15.00
N MET A 160 0.82 9.27 14.82
CA MET A 160 1.78 9.40 13.73
C MET A 160 1.03 9.32 12.41
N VAL A 161 0.30 8.21 12.16
CA VAL A 161 -0.53 8.02 10.95
C VAL A 161 -1.48 9.20 10.71
N ALA A 162 -2.16 9.69 11.75
CA ALA A 162 -3.09 10.81 11.61
C ALA A 162 -2.39 12.12 11.24
N THR A 163 -1.23 12.40 11.84
CA THR A 163 -0.43 13.60 11.54
C THR A 163 0.17 13.51 10.15
N ASP A 164 0.67 12.33 9.80
CA ASP A 164 1.53 12.11 8.66
C ASP A 164 0.71 11.81 7.41
N ALA A 165 -0.60 11.53 7.51
CA ALA A 165 -1.53 11.46 6.40
C ALA A 165 -2.01 12.83 5.88
N ALA A 166 -1.78 13.92 6.64
CA ALA A 166 -2.39 15.22 6.37
C ALA A 166 -1.93 15.87 5.05
N ASP A 167 -0.72 15.54 4.57
CA ASP A 167 -0.14 16.13 3.37
C ASP A 167 -0.28 15.23 2.12
N VAL A 168 -0.92 14.05 2.23
CA VAL A 168 -1.03 13.07 1.13
C VAL A 168 -1.78 13.64 -0.07
N GLU A 169 -2.88 14.35 0.15
CA GLU A 169 -3.66 14.93 -0.95
C GLU A 169 -2.85 15.99 -1.69
N ALA A 170 -2.23 16.91 -0.95
CA ALA A 170 -1.38 17.93 -1.52
C ALA A 170 -0.17 17.35 -2.28
N TYR A 171 0.37 16.22 -1.83
CA TYR A 171 1.42 15.48 -2.54
C TYR A 171 0.94 15.02 -3.94
N TYR A 172 -0.22 14.38 -4.03
CA TYR A 172 -0.75 13.94 -5.33
C TYR A 172 -1.30 15.08 -6.19
N GLU A 173 -1.68 16.21 -5.59
CA GLU A 173 -2.05 17.42 -6.33
C GLU A 173 -0.84 18.07 -6.99
N GLN A 174 0.32 18.10 -6.34
CA GLN A 174 1.54 18.64 -6.94
C GLN A 174 2.27 17.64 -7.85
N LYS A 175 2.11 16.32 -7.62
CA LYS A 175 2.78 15.28 -8.41
C LYS A 175 2.48 15.45 -9.91
N PRO A 176 3.51 15.52 -10.78
CA PRO A 176 3.32 15.63 -12.21
C PRO A 176 2.69 14.36 -12.80
N ALA A 177 2.08 14.49 -13.98
CA ALA A 177 1.65 13.32 -14.73
C ALA A 177 2.88 12.52 -15.22
N PRO A 178 2.74 11.20 -15.41
CA PRO A 178 3.77 10.39 -16.06
C PRO A 178 4.10 10.93 -17.45
N GLN A 179 5.33 10.68 -17.91
CA GLN A 179 5.73 11.09 -19.26
C GLN A 179 4.95 10.28 -20.32
N PRO A 180 4.57 10.89 -21.46
CA PRO A 180 3.81 10.21 -22.51
C PRO A 180 4.44 8.91 -23.02
N GLU A 181 5.76 8.79 -23.03
CA GLU A 181 6.52 7.59 -23.43
C GLU A 181 6.35 6.41 -22.47
N ASP A 182 6.03 6.68 -21.20
CA ASP A 182 5.82 5.64 -20.17
C ASP A 182 4.35 5.21 -20.09
N GLU A 183 3.45 5.88 -20.82
CA GLU A 183 2.00 5.63 -20.82
C GLU A 183 1.56 4.83 -22.07
N GLY A 184 0.56 3.98 -21.87
CA GLY A 184 -0.13 3.23 -22.92
C GLY A 184 -1.19 4.06 -23.64
N GLN A 185 -1.72 3.52 -24.74
CA GLN A 185 -2.67 4.23 -25.61
C GLN A 185 -4.10 4.25 -25.06
N ILE A 186 -4.44 3.38 -24.11
CA ILE A 186 -5.78 3.27 -23.53
C ILE A 186 -5.71 3.76 -22.09
N LEU A 187 -6.40 4.86 -21.79
CA LEU A 187 -6.61 5.34 -20.42
C LEU A 187 -7.78 4.59 -19.81
N VAL A 188 -7.54 3.92 -18.68
CA VAL A 188 -8.53 3.08 -18.00
C VAL A 188 -8.81 3.64 -16.62
N ILE A 189 -10.10 3.78 -16.31
CA ILE A 189 -10.58 4.13 -14.97
C ILE A 189 -11.47 3.03 -14.40
N GLN A 190 -11.41 2.87 -13.09
CA GLN A 190 -12.19 1.89 -12.35
C GLN A 190 -12.64 2.50 -11.02
N ALA A 191 -13.82 2.10 -10.57
CA ALA A 191 -14.33 2.47 -9.26
C ALA A 191 -15.13 1.31 -8.66
N ASP A 192 -14.93 1.03 -7.37
CA ASP A 192 -15.66 0.02 -6.61
C ASP A 192 -15.76 0.41 -5.13
N GLY A 193 -16.70 -0.20 -4.39
CA GLY A 193 -16.98 0.08 -2.99
C GLY A 193 -16.66 -1.10 -2.08
N LYS A 194 -15.89 -0.86 -1.00
CA LYS A 194 -15.62 -1.86 0.04
C LYS A 194 -16.00 -1.37 1.44
N GLY A 195 -16.71 -2.19 2.19
CA GLY A 195 -17.24 -1.78 3.50
C GLY A 195 -16.21 -1.83 4.63
N VAL A 196 -15.93 -0.70 5.27
CA VAL A 196 -15.11 -0.57 6.49
C VAL A 196 -15.99 -0.67 7.74
N PRO A 197 -15.71 -1.56 8.71
CA PRO A 197 -16.44 -1.65 9.97
C PRO A 197 -16.24 -0.41 10.85
N MET A 198 -17.31 0.31 11.16
CA MET A 198 -17.24 1.56 11.93
C MET A 198 -17.48 1.35 13.43
N VAL A 199 -16.83 2.18 14.25
CA VAL A 199 -17.19 2.38 15.66
C VAL A 199 -18.63 2.92 15.70
N ARG A 200 -19.44 2.42 16.64
CA ARG A 200 -20.78 2.94 16.87
C ARG A 200 -20.71 4.08 17.89
N GLU A 201 -21.26 5.23 17.55
CA GLU A 201 -21.38 6.38 18.47
C GLU A 201 -22.32 6.07 19.63
N THR A 202 -23.33 5.23 19.41
CA THR A 202 -24.25 4.76 20.46
C THR A 202 -24.11 3.25 20.65
N PRO A 203 -23.87 2.74 21.88
CA PRO A 203 -23.88 1.31 22.14
C PRO A 203 -25.29 0.75 21.93
N ALA A 204 -25.51 -0.01 20.86
CA ALA A 204 -26.75 -0.77 20.72
C ALA A 204 -26.75 -1.92 21.74
N GLN A 205 -27.89 -2.18 22.39
CA GLN A 205 -28.06 -3.35 23.27
C GLN A 205 -27.62 -4.63 22.53
N ALA A 206 -26.73 -5.40 23.15
CA ALA A 206 -26.20 -6.62 22.57
C ALA A 206 -27.32 -7.67 22.50
N LYS A 207 -27.88 -7.90 21.31
CA LYS A 207 -28.74 -9.07 21.07
C LYS A 207 -27.88 -10.35 21.14
N VAL A 208 -28.31 -11.31 21.96
CA VAL A 208 -27.63 -12.62 22.16
C VAL A 208 -27.52 -13.40 20.84
N ARG A 209 -28.48 -13.22 19.92
CA ARG A 209 -28.48 -13.82 18.58
C ARG A 209 -28.91 -12.79 17.53
N LEU A 210 -28.14 -12.69 16.45
CA LEU A 210 -28.51 -11.88 15.28
C LEU A 210 -29.61 -12.59 14.49
N GLY A 211 -30.60 -11.83 14.02
CA GLY A 211 -31.59 -12.30 13.05
C GLY A 211 -30.96 -12.58 11.67
N LYS A 212 -31.70 -13.26 10.79
CA LYS A 212 -31.28 -13.53 9.41
C LYS A 212 -31.07 -12.20 8.67
N GLY A 213 -29.81 -11.87 8.34
CA GLY A 213 -29.43 -10.62 7.66
C GLY A 213 -28.98 -9.48 8.59
N GLU A 214 -29.13 -9.61 9.91
CA GLU A 214 -28.58 -8.62 10.86
C GLU A 214 -27.05 -8.79 10.94
N LYS A 215 -26.30 -7.73 10.60
CA LYS A 215 -24.84 -7.69 10.74
C LYS A 215 -24.45 -7.02 12.06
N ARG A 216 -23.55 -7.65 12.82
CA ARG A 216 -23.01 -7.12 14.09
C ARG A 216 -22.32 -5.75 13.96
N ALA A 217 -21.82 -5.40 12.77
CA ALA A 217 -21.10 -4.16 12.50
C ALA A 217 -21.84 -3.31 11.45
N LYS A 218 -21.98 -1.99 11.70
CA LYS A 218 -22.36 -1.02 10.67
C LYS A 218 -21.11 -0.74 9.84
N LYS A 219 -21.15 -1.04 8.54
CA LYS A 219 -20.05 -0.75 7.63
C LYS A 219 -20.32 0.57 6.90
N LYS A 220 -19.28 1.40 6.75
CA LYS A 220 -19.29 2.54 5.82
C LYS A 220 -18.55 2.12 4.57
N GLU A 221 -19.08 2.48 3.40
CA GLU A 221 -18.46 2.14 2.12
C GLU A 221 -17.25 3.06 1.89
N ALA A 222 -16.06 2.48 1.72
CA ALA A 222 -14.90 3.15 1.18
C ALA A 222 -14.93 2.97 -0.34
N ILE A 223 -14.85 4.07 -1.07
CA ILE A 223 -14.83 4.08 -2.53
C ILE A 223 -13.39 4.02 -2.97
N VAL A 224 -13.03 2.93 -3.64
CA VAL A 224 -11.72 2.73 -4.24
C VAL A 224 -11.81 3.16 -5.69
N THR A 225 -10.82 3.93 -6.15
CA THR A 225 -10.67 4.32 -7.55
C THR A 225 -9.29 3.92 -8.04
N GLY A 226 -9.22 3.59 -9.32
CA GLY A 226 -7.97 3.26 -10.00
C GLY A 226 -7.90 3.95 -11.35
N VAL A 227 -6.74 4.53 -11.66
CA VAL A 227 -6.41 5.06 -12.97
C VAL A 227 -5.07 4.50 -13.43
N TYR A 228 -5.03 4.04 -14.67
CA TYR A 228 -3.82 3.53 -15.30
C TYR A 228 -3.95 3.62 -16.81
N THR A 229 -2.84 3.48 -17.52
CA THR A 229 -2.87 3.27 -18.96
C THR A 229 -2.43 1.85 -19.31
N ILE A 230 -2.80 1.40 -20.50
CA ILE A 230 -2.41 0.07 -20.98
C ILE A 230 -2.29 0.08 -22.50
N ALA A 231 -1.36 -0.70 -23.03
CA ALA A 231 -1.28 -0.93 -24.46
C ALA A 231 -2.46 -1.81 -24.94
N PRO A 232 -2.98 -1.60 -26.17
CA PRO A 232 -4.03 -2.44 -26.71
C PRO A 232 -3.61 -3.91 -26.81
N HIS A 233 -4.43 -4.82 -26.28
CA HIS A 233 -4.17 -6.27 -26.32
C HIS A 233 -5.31 -7.04 -26.97
N LYS A 234 -5.23 -7.19 -28.30
CA LYS A 234 -6.26 -7.85 -29.13
C LYS A 234 -6.37 -9.33 -28.78
N ARG A 235 -7.60 -9.80 -28.57
CA ARG A 235 -7.93 -11.20 -28.23
C ARG A 235 -9.20 -11.61 -28.96
N THR A 236 -9.40 -12.91 -29.12
CA THR A 236 -10.69 -13.46 -29.58
C THR A 236 -11.51 -13.95 -28.38
N PRO A 237 -12.84 -14.07 -28.50
CA PRO A 237 -13.69 -14.67 -27.47
C PRO A 237 -13.18 -16.05 -27.01
N GLU A 238 -12.79 -16.91 -27.96
CA GLU A 238 -12.29 -18.27 -27.69
C GLU A 238 -10.97 -18.24 -26.91
N ALA A 239 -10.09 -17.28 -27.22
CA ALA A 239 -8.83 -17.13 -26.49
C ALA A 239 -9.07 -16.73 -25.02
N VAL A 240 -10.08 -15.89 -24.76
CA VAL A 240 -10.47 -15.51 -23.40
C VAL A 240 -11.07 -16.71 -22.66
N VAL A 241 -12.02 -17.42 -23.27
CA VAL A 241 -12.62 -18.64 -22.69
C VAL A 241 -11.56 -19.68 -22.37
N ALA A 242 -10.66 -19.98 -23.32
CA ALA A 242 -9.57 -20.93 -23.10
C ALA A 242 -8.67 -20.51 -21.92
N SER A 243 -8.35 -19.22 -21.79
CA SER A 243 -7.54 -18.72 -20.67
C SER A 243 -8.25 -18.79 -19.31
N PHE A 244 -9.58 -18.76 -19.30
CA PHE A 244 -10.39 -18.69 -18.08
C PHE A 244 -10.80 -20.08 -17.56
N PHE A 245 -11.15 -21.01 -18.46
CA PHE A 245 -11.62 -22.36 -18.10
C PHE A 245 -10.53 -23.44 -18.21
N HIS A 246 -9.52 -23.25 -19.07
CA HIS A 246 -8.48 -24.26 -19.37
C HIS A 246 -7.05 -23.75 -19.13
N PRO A 247 -6.71 -23.30 -17.90
CA PRO A 247 -5.41 -22.69 -17.62
C PRO A 247 -4.23 -23.67 -17.86
N ASP A 248 -4.41 -24.96 -17.59
CA ASP A 248 -3.36 -25.99 -17.75
C ASP A 248 -3.09 -26.37 -19.22
N GLU A 249 -4.04 -26.17 -20.11
CA GLU A 249 -3.83 -26.36 -21.56
C GLU A 249 -3.26 -25.11 -22.20
N SER A 250 -3.60 -23.93 -21.66
CA SER A 250 -3.03 -22.65 -22.09
C SER A 250 -1.52 -22.56 -21.84
N SER A 251 -1.01 -23.21 -20.79
CA SER A 251 0.41 -23.25 -20.41
C SER A 251 1.25 -24.26 -21.20
N LYS A 252 0.62 -25.25 -21.86
CA LYS A 252 1.28 -26.27 -22.69
C LYS A 252 1.49 -25.85 -24.14
N ARG A 253 0.91 -24.73 -24.58
CA ARG A 253 1.23 -24.15 -25.89
C ARG A 253 2.66 -23.59 -25.86
N PRO A 254 3.49 -23.81 -26.89
CA PRO A 254 4.87 -23.30 -26.90
C PRO A 254 4.83 -21.81 -26.62
N ALA A 255 5.65 -21.37 -25.65
CA ALA A 255 5.68 -20.02 -25.11
C ALA A 255 5.46 -18.97 -26.20
N ARG A 256 4.20 -18.57 -26.40
CA ARG A 256 3.90 -17.46 -27.29
C ARG A 256 4.44 -16.24 -26.56
N THR A 257 5.41 -15.63 -27.21
CA THR A 257 6.09 -14.36 -26.99
C THR A 257 5.17 -13.14 -26.73
N SER A 258 3.89 -13.31 -26.38
CA SER A 258 3.07 -12.19 -25.90
C SER A 258 3.39 -11.96 -24.43
N GLU A 259 4.40 -11.13 -24.18
CA GLU A 259 4.55 -10.45 -22.90
C GLU A 259 3.17 -9.94 -22.45
N ARG A 260 2.71 -10.41 -21.29
CA ARG A 260 1.39 -10.05 -20.77
C ARG A 260 1.39 -8.54 -20.58
N VAL A 261 0.57 -7.81 -21.35
CA VAL A 261 0.50 -6.36 -21.26
C VAL A 261 0.09 -5.97 -19.84
N LYS A 262 0.95 -5.20 -19.17
CA LYS A 262 0.73 -4.77 -17.79
C LYS A 262 0.15 -3.34 -17.76
N PRO A 263 -0.71 -3.02 -16.79
CA PRO A 263 -1.05 -1.64 -16.47
C PRO A 263 0.22 -0.80 -16.22
N GLN A 264 0.26 0.39 -16.81
CA GLN A 264 1.34 1.36 -16.67
C GLN A 264 0.89 2.51 -15.76
N ASN A 265 1.83 3.00 -14.94
CA ASN A 265 1.65 4.14 -14.02
C ASN A 265 0.35 4.07 -13.20
N LYS A 266 0.02 2.87 -12.72
CA LYS A 266 -1.20 2.62 -11.95
C LYS A 266 -1.20 3.48 -10.69
N GLN A 267 -2.28 4.23 -10.49
CA GLN A 267 -2.52 5.01 -9.29
C GLN A 267 -3.85 4.61 -8.68
N LEU A 268 -3.81 4.24 -7.42
CA LEU A 268 -4.95 3.82 -6.62
C LEU A 268 -5.25 4.86 -5.54
N TRP A 269 -6.52 5.02 -5.22
CA TRP A 269 -6.99 5.86 -4.13
C TRP A 269 -8.20 5.23 -3.46
N ALA A 270 -8.40 5.49 -2.17
CA ALA A 270 -9.59 5.07 -1.45
C ALA A 270 -10.03 6.15 -0.46
N THR A 271 -11.34 6.37 -0.33
CA THR A 271 -11.89 7.36 0.60
C THR A 271 -13.25 6.95 1.16
N LEU A 272 -13.53 7.32 2.41
CA LEU A 272 -14.82 7.19 3.08
C LEU A 272 -15.70 8.44 2.92
N GLU A 273 -15.26 9.46 2.19
CA GLU A 273 -16.00 10.72 2.00
C GLU A 273 -17.18 10.56 1.03
N GLY A 274 -17.14 9.53 0.18
CA GLY A 274 -18.26 9.13 -0.65
C GLY A 274 -17.91 9.03 -2.14
N LYS A 275 -18.90 8.64 -2.94
CA LYS A 275 -18.73 8.37 -4.38
C LYS A 275 -18.41 9.63 -5.18
N ASP A 276 -19.06 10.76 -4.88
CA ASP A 276 -18.87 12.00 -5.64
C ASP A 276 -17.46 12.55 -5.42
N THR A 277 -17.01 12.69 -4.16
CA THR A 277 -15.64 13.11 -3.83
C THR A 277 -14.57 12.20 -4.47
N ALA A 278 -14.77 10.88 -4.41
CA ALA A 278 -13.85 9.93 -5.03
C ALA A 278 -13.76 10.10 -6.55
N LEU A 279 -14.91 10.31 -7.22
CA LEU A 279 -14.98 10.45 -8.67
C LEU A 279 -14.53 11.84 -9.15
N GLU A 280 -14.78 12.90 -8.39
CA GLU A 280 -14.22 14.24 -8.64
C GLU A 280 -12.70 14.22 -8.63
N ARG A 281 -12.12 13.59 -7.59
CA ARG A 281 -10.68 13.39 -7.50
C ARG A 281 -10.14 12.56 -8.67
N LEU A 282 -10.81 11.46 -9.01
CA LEU A 282 -10.44 10.63 -10.16
C LEU A 282 -10.44 11.44 -11.46
N ALA A 283 -11.46 12.27 -11.69
CA ALA A 283 -11.56 13.13 -12.86
C ALA A 283 -10.41 14.16 -12.95
N GLN A 284 -9.97 14.71 -11.80
CA GLN A 284 -8.79 15.59 -11.76
C GLN A 284 -7.51 14.85 -12.17
N GLN A 285 -7.31 13.62 -11.69
CA GLN A 285 -6.16 12.80 -12.06
C GLN A 285 -6.20 12.37 -13.53
N VAL A 286 -7.38 12.04 -14.06
CA VAL A 286 -7.59 11.79 -15.49
C VAL A 286 -7.17 13.01 -16.31
N LYS A 287 -7.65 14.22 -15.95
CA LYS A 287 -7.33 15.46 -16.67
C LYS A 287 -5.82 15.72 -16.76
N LYS A 288 -5.04 15.36 -15.73
CA LYS A 288 -3.57 15.50 -15.75
C LYS A 288 -2.89 14.59 -16.77
N ARG A 289 -3.44 13.41 -17.03
CA ARG A 289 -2.87 12.38 -17.92
C ARG A 289 -3.34 12.51 -19.37
N GLU A 290 -4.39 13.29 -19.62
CA GLU A 290 -4.91 13.49 -20.96
C GLU A 290 -3.86 14.12 -21.89
N GLY A 291 -3.74 13.56 -23.10
CA GLY A 291 -2.82 14.07 -24.11
C GLY A 291 -2.93 13.31 -25.43
N PRO A 292 -2.20 13.74 -26.49
CA PRO A 292 -2.31 13.13 -27.82
C PRO A 292 -1.92 11.64 -27.88
N HIS A 293 -1.18 11.15 -26.89
CA HIS A 293 -0.78 9.74 -26.76
C HIS A 293 -1.95 8.83 -26.34
N ILE A 294 -2.93 9.36 -25.60
CA ILE A 294 -4.16 8.65 -25.23
C ILE A 294 -5.12 8.60 -26.42
N LYS A 295 -5.35 7.40 -26.94
CA LYS A 295 -6.24 7.15 -28.09
C LYS A 295 -7.63 6.73 -27.68
N GLN A 296 -7.77 6.06 -26.53
CA GLN A 296 -9.03 5.49 -26.06
C GLN A 296 -9.21 5.69 -24.56
N ARG A 297 -10.46 5.80 -24.13
CA ARG A 297 -10.87 6.04 -22.74
C ARG A 297 -11.89 4.99 -22.34
N VAL A 298 -11.55 4.17 -21.36
CA VAL A 298 -12.36 3.02 -20.93
C VAL A 298 -12.66 3.12 -19.44
N ALA A 299 -13.93 2.95 -19.07
CA ALA A 299 -14.36 2.86 -17.68
C ALA A 299 -14.93 1.47 -17.39
N LEU A 300 -14.35 0.76 -16.42
CA LEU A 300 -14.83 -0.57 -16.01
C LEU A 300 -15.64 -0.47 -14.72
N THR A 301 -16.83 -1.07 -14.69
CA THR A 301 -17.76 -1.05 -13.54
C THR A 301 -18.49 -2.39 -13.38
N ASP A 302 -18.98 -2.66 -12.18
CA ASP A 302 -19.73 -3.88 -11.78
C ASP A 302 -21.15 -4.00 -12.36
N GLY A 303 -21.64 -2.99 -13.07
CA GLY A 303 -23.01 -2.94 -13.59
C GLY A 303 -24.03 -2.32 -12.64
N CYS A 304 -23.59 -1.65 -11.58
CA CYS A 304 -24.46 -0.86 -10.71
C CYS A 304 -24.85 0.47 -11.39
N GLU A 305 -26.13 0.61 -11.74
CA GLU A 305 -26.65 1.77 -12.50
C GLU A 305 -26.31 3.13 -11.87
N ALA A 306 -26.39 3.24 -10.55
CA ALA A 306 -26.07 4.49 -9.84
C ALA A 306 -24.58 4.85 -9.96
N LEU A 307 -23.69 3.86 -9.95
CA LEU A 307 -22.25 4.07 -10.14
C LEU A 307 -21.95 4.41 -11.60
N GLN A 308 -22.53 3.67 -12.55
CA GLN A 308 -22.36 3.92 -13.98
C GLN A 308 -22.75 5.36 -14.36
N LYS A 309 -23.91 5.83 -13.90
CA LYS A 309 -24.36 7.20 -14.11
C LYS A 309 -23.37 8.23 -13.57
N ARG A 310 -22.87 8.04 -12.34
CA ARG A 310 -21.89 8.96 -11.73
C ARG A 310 -20.56 8.96 -12.47
N VAL A 311 -20.04 7.79 -12.84
CA VAL A 311 -18.79 7.66 -13.61
C VAL A 311 -18.90 8.44 -14.93
N LEU A 312 -20.01 8.27 -15.66
CA LEU A 312 -20.24 8.99 -16.92
C LEU A 312 -20.42 10.50 -16.72
N SER A 313 -21.00 10.95 -15.60
CA SER A 313 -21.12 12.37 -15.27
C SER A 313 -19.79 13.03 -14.96
N HIS A 314 -18.90 12.37 -14.20
CA HIS A 314 -17.60 12.95 -13.82
C HIS A 314 -16.52 12.77 -14.90
N CYS A 315 -16.55 11.64 -15.63
CA CYS A 315 -15.58 11.28 -16.66
C CYS A 315 -16.26 11.18 -18.02
N THR A 316 -16.72 12.32 -18.53
CA THR A 316 -17.37 12.39 -19.86
C THR A 316 -16.43 11.92 -20.98
N GLY A 317 -16.99 11.24 -21.99
CA GLY A 317 -16.21 10.73 -23.13
C GLY A 317 -15.53 9.37 -22.90
N PHE A 318 -15.69 8.76 -21.72
CA PHE A 318 -15.28 7.38 -21.47
C PHE A 318 -16.29 6.40 -22.04
N THR A 319 -15.80 5.34 -22.68
CA THR A 319 -16.63 4.18 -23.02
C THR A 319 -16.77 3.29 -21.80
N LEU A 320 -18.00 3.17 -21.29
CA LEU A 320 -18.29 2.32 -20.15
C LEU A 320 -18.40 0.86 -20.60
N ILE A 321 -17.64 -0.01 -19.94
CA ILE A 321 -17.59 -1.44 -20.17
C ILE A 321 -18.02 -2.14 -18.89
N LEU A 322 -18.96 -3.08 -19.02
CA LEU A 322 -19.32 -3.95 -17.92
C LEU A 322 -18.13 -4.87 -17.60
N ASP A 323 -17.80 -5.00 -16.32
CA ASP A 323 -16.84 -5.99 -15.90
C ASP A 323 -17.33 -7.41 -16.22
N PHE A 324 -16.62 -8.07 -17.13
CA PHE A 324 -16.90 -9.42 -17.55
C PHE A 324 -16.90 -10.42 -16.38
N ILE A 325 -16.03 -10.24 -15.37
CA ILE A 325 -15.97 -11.17 -14.23
C ILE A 325 -17.28 -11.14 -13.45
N HIS A 326 -17.78 -9.93 -13.16
CA HIS A 326 -19.09 -9.73 -12.53
C HIS A 326 -20.22 -10.31 -13.39
N GLY A 327 -20.20 -10.08 -14.71
CA GLY A 327 -21.18 -10.70 -15.61
C GLY A 327 -21.16 -12.23 -15.59
N ASN A 328 -19.97 -12.82 -15.52
CA ASN A 328 -19.77 -14.26 -15.48
C ASN A 328 -20.22 -14.89 -14.15
N GLU A 329 -20.17 -14.18 -13.02
CA GLU A 329 -20.74 -14.65 -11.75
C GLU A 329 -22.25 -14.91 -11.86
N TYR A 330 -23.00 -14.11 -12.63
CA TYR A 330 -24.42 -14.38 -12.88
C TYR A 330 -24.65 -15.65 -13.70
N LEU A 331 -23.74 -16.01 -14.61
CA LEU A 331 -23.81 -17.30 -15.30
C LEU A 331 -23.59 -18.46 -14.32
N TRP A 332 -22.62 -18.33 -13.41
CA TRP A 332 -22.38 -19.32 -12.36
C TRP A 332 -23.56 -19.46 -11.39
N ASP A 333 -24.16 -18.35 -10.97
CA ASP A 333 -25.37 -18.34 -10.12
C ASP A 333 -26.50 -19.14 -10.77
N VAL A 334 -26.75 -18.93 -12.07
CA VAL A 334 -27.75 -19.69 -12.84
C VAL A 334 -27.35 -21.17 -12.94
N ALA A 335 -26.11 -21.47 -13.31
CA ALA A 335 -25.64 -22.85 -13.45
C ALA A 335 -25.75 -23.64 -12.14
N ASN A 336 -25.44 -23.02 -11.00
CA ASN A 336 -25.57 -23.60 -9.66
C ASN A 336 -27.03 -23.84 -9.24
N ARG A 337 -28.01 -23.27 -9.96
CA ARG A 337 -29.44 -23.54 -9.76
C ARG A 337 -29.99 -24.56 -10.74
N LEU A 338 -29.40 -24.67 -11.93
CA LEU A 338 -29.82 -25.63 -12.96
C LEU A 338 -29.20 -27.01 -12.75
N TYR A 339 -27.97 -27.06 -12.23
CA TYR A 339 -27.19 -28.28 -12.12
C TYR A 339 -26.68 -28.49 -10.68
N ASP A 340 -26.62 -29.74 -10.25
CA ASP A 340 -25.92 -30.13 -9.02
C ASP A 340 -24.41 -29.84 -9.14
N GLU A 341 -23.76 -29.59 -8.00
CA GLU A 341 -22.33 -29.20 -7.99
C GLU A 341 -21.40 -30.24 -8.65
N LYS A 342 -21.77 -31.52 -8.58
CA LYS A 342 -21.01 -32.63 -9.16
C LYS A 342 -21.34 -32.92 -10.62
N ASN A 343 -22.31 -32.21 -11.21
CA ASN A 343 -22.73 -32.48 -12.58
C ASN A 343 -21.65 -31.95 -13.56
N PRO A 344 -21.05 -32.82 -14.41
CA PRO A 344 -20.00 -32.42 -15.33
C PRO A 344 -20.49 -31.41 -16.39
N LEU A 345 -21.80 -31.36 -16.68
CA LEU A 345 -22.37 -30.40 -17.62
C LEU A 345 -22.38 -28.96 -17.09
N ARG A 346 -22.23 -28.76 -15.77
CA ARG A 346 -22.29 -27.43 -15.15
C ARG A 346 -21.23 -26.49 -15.72
N VAL A 347 -19.97 -26.94 -15.76
CA VAL A 347 -18.85 -26.12 -16.24
C VAL A 347 -18.96 -25.90 -17.74
N ALA A 348 -19.23 -26.96 -18.51
CA ALA A 348 -19.40 -26.88 -19.96
C ALA A 348 -20.54 -25.92 -20.36
N TRP A 349 -21.64 -25.90 -19.60
CA TRP A 349 -22.75 -24.97 -19.83
C TRP A 349 -22.32 -23.52 -19.58
N VAL A 350 -21.61 -23.23 -18.48
CA VAL A 350 -21.10 -21.87 -18.21
C VAL A 350 -20.12 -21.45 -19.30
N GLU A 351 -19.21 -22.33 -19.69
CA GLU A 351 -18.24 -22.08 -20.75
C GLU A 351 -18.91 -21.70 -22.08
N ALA A 352 -19.94 -22.44 -22.50
CA ALA A 352 -20.69 -22.15 -23.71
C ALA A 352 -21.41 -20.79 -23.65
N ARG A 353 -22.10 -20.49 -22.54
CA ARG A 353 -22.78 -19.19 -22.36
C ARG A 353 -21.79 -18.03 -22.27
N THR A 354 -20.61 -18.28 -21.70
CA THR A 354 -19.51 -17.31 -21.65
C THR A 354 -19.04 -16.96 -23.05
N LEU A 355 -18.82 -17.98 -23.89
CA LEU A 355 -18.41 -17.78 -25.28
C LEU A 355 -19.45 -16.96 -26.06
N GLU A 356 -20.74 -17.26 -25.91
CA GLU A 356 -21.82 -16.51 -26.55
C GLU A 356 -21.82 -15.03 -26.12
N ILE A 357 -21.71 -14.74 -24.82
CA ILE A 357 -21.62 -13.36 -24.32
C ILE A 357 -20.40 -12.65 -24.89
N LEU A 358 -19.23 -13.28 -24.84
CA LEU A 358 -17.99 -12.70 -25.36
C LEU A 358 -18.01 -12.50 -26.88
N SER A 359 -18.84 -13.27 -27.59
CA SER A 359 -19.03 -13.20 -29.05
C SER A 359 -20.16 -12.24 -29.47
N GLY A 360 -20.62 -11.37 -28.56
CA GLY A 360 -21.67 -10.38 -28.87
C GLY A 360 -23.09 -10.94 -28.91
N GLN A 361 -23.32 -12.18 -28.46
CA GLN A 361 -24.62 -12.86 -28.52
C GLN A 361 -25.39 -12.75 -27.20
N THR A 362 -25.16 -11.68 -26.42
CA THR A 362 -25.80 -11.49 -25.09
C THR A 362 -27.33 -11.48 -25.17
N GLU A 363 -27.93 -10.88 -26.21
CA GLU A 363 -29.39 -10.91 -26.41
C GLU A 363 -29.95 -12.32 -26.57
N GLN A 364 -29.20 -13.21 -27.25
CA GLN A 364 -29.58 -14.60 -27.44
C GLN A 364 -29.55 -15.36 -26.10
N VAL A 365 -28.53 -15.09 -25.27
CA VAL A 365 -28.44 -15.63 -23.90
C VAL A 365 -29.61 -15.14 -23.03
N ILE A 366 -29.98 -13.87 -23.13
CA ILE A 366 -31.16 -13.31 -22.43
C ILE A 366 -32.42 -14.05 -22.87
N ALA A 367 -32.67 -14.15 -24.18
CA ALA A 367 -33.83 -14.85 -24.73
C ALA A 367 -33.88 -16.33 -24.28
N TYR A 368 -32.73 -17.00 -24.31
CA TYR A 368 -32.58 -18.38 -23.83
C TYR A 368 -32.94 -18.49 -22.34
N PHE A 369 -32.47 -17.58 -21.49
CA PHE A 369 -32.80 -17.59 -20.06
C PHE A 369 -34.29 -17.34 -19.80
N ARG A 370 -34.92 -16.44 -20.56
CA ARG A 370 -36.37 -16.19 -20.48
C ARG A 370 -37.16 -17.43 -20.90
N SER A 371 -36.73 -18.12 -21.96
CA SER A 371 -37.35 -19.37 -22.40
C SER A 371 -37.26 -20.46 -21.34
N LEU A 372 -36.08 -20.68 -20.75
CA LEU A 372 -35.90 -21.64 -19.65
C LEU A 372 -36.78 -21.30 -18.45
N ALA A 373 -36.91 -20.01 -18.12
CA ALA A 373 -37.72 -19.56 -16.99
C ALA A 373 -39.22 -19.84 -17.16
N GLN A 374 -39.70 -19.95 -18.41
CA GLN A 374 -41.08 -20.25 -18.77
C GLN A 374 -41.38 -21.74 -18.89
N ALA A 375 -40.35 -22.59 -18.91
CA ALA A 375 -40.53 -24.04 -19.05
C ALA A 375 -41.38 -24.63 -17.90
N PRO A 376 -42.30 -25.57 -18.17
CA PRO A 376 -43.18 -26.17 -17.16
C PRO A 376 -42.44 -26.80 -15.97
N GLU A 377 -41.29 -27.42 -16.23
CA GLU A 377 -40.43 -28.09 -15.28
C GLU A 377 -39.55 -27.14 -14.46
N CYS A 378 -39.49 -25.85 -14.82
CA CYS A 378 -38.66 -24.87 -14.14
C CYS A 378 -39.22 -24.55 -12.75
N THR A 379 -38.45 -24.88 -11.71
CA THR A 379 -38.82 -24.59 -10.33
C THR A 379 -38.89 -23.07 -10.07
N LYS A 380 -39.60 -22.66 -9.01
CA LYS A 380 -39.68 -21.25 -8.59
C LYS A 380 -38.29 -20.63 -8.32
N ALA A 381 -37.37 -21.42 -7.76
CA ALA A 381 -36.02 -20.96 -7.46
C ALA A 381 -35.19 -20.74 -8.74
N GLN A 382 -35.23 -21.68 -9.68
CA GLN A 382 -34.57 -21.55 -10.99
C GLN A 382 -35.15 -20.37 -11.78
N ARG A 383 -36.48 -20.24 -11.83
CA ARG A 383 -37.16 -19.12 -12.50
C ARG A 383 -36.72 -17.77 -11.95
N LYS A 384 -36.54 -17.68 -10.63
CA LYS A 384 -36.06 -16.45 -9.98
C LYS A 384 -34.64 -16.13 -10.42
N GLU A 385 -33.73 -17.10 -10.41
CA GLU A 385 -32.32 -16.87 -10.75
C GLU A 385 -32.12 -16.56 -12.24
N LEU A 386 -32.81 -17.28 -13.12
CA LEU A 386 -32.82 -17.03 -14.57
C LEU A 386 -33.30 -15.62 -14.89
N ASN A 387 -34.43 -15.20 -14.31
CA ASN A 387 -34.94 -13.84 -14.53
C ASN A 387 -34.04 -12.77 -13.92
N LYS A 388 -33.39 -13.03 -12.78
CA LYS A 388 -32.41 -12.13 -12.18
C LYS A 388 -31.23 -11.90 -13.12
N ALA A 389 -30.64 -12.96 -13.67
CA ALA A 389 -29.54 -12.85 -14.64
C ALA A 389 -29.98 -12.19 -15.95
N ALA A 390 -31.13 -12.57 -16.51
CA ALA A 390 -31.68 -11.95 -17.71
C ALA A 390 -31.91 -10.44 -17.52
N ASN A 391 -32.54 -10.02 -16.41
CA ASN A 391 -32.73 -8.60 -16.08
C ASN A 391 -31.39 -7.85 -15.96
N TYR A 392 -30.38 -8.49 -15.36
CA TYR A 392 -29.06 -7.88 -15.17
C TYR A 392 -28.34 -7.67 -16.51
N PHE A 393 -28.35 -8.67 -17.39
CA PHE A 393 -27.76 -8.55 -18.73
C PHE A 393 -28.52 -7.57 -19.60
N GLU A 394 -29.85 -7.59 -19.58
CA GLU A 394 -30.70 -6.67 -20.35
C GLU A 394 -30.43 -5.20 -19.97
N ARG A 395 -30.34 -4.89 -18.68
CA ARG A 395 -30.01 -3.55 -18.20
C ARG A 395 -28.60 -3.10 -18.61
N ASN A 396 -27.64 -4.02 -18.65
CA ASN A 396 -26.25 -3.71 -18.96
C ASN A 396 -25.86 -3.96 -20.41
N LEU A 397 -26.80 -4.37 -21.27
CA LEU A 397 -26.56 -4.73 -22.66
C LEU A 397 -25.77 -3.67 -23.45
N PRO A 398 -26.02 -2.35 -23.30
CA PRO A 398 -25.24 -1.32 -23.99
C PRO A 398 -23.73 -1.33 -23.65
N TYR A 399 -23.34 -1.96 -22.54
CA TYR A 399 -21.97 -1.99 -22.03
C TYR A 399 -21.30 -3.36 -22.24
N MET A 400 -21.95 -4.31 -22.93
CA MET A 400 -21.53 -5.71 -23.09
C MET A 400 -21.06 -6.07 -24.52
N ALA A 401 -20.66 -5.08 -25.34
CA ALA A 401 -20.10 -5.31 -26.69
C ALA A 401 -18.67 -5.89 -26.65
N TYR A 402 -18.51 -7.04 -25.99
CA TYR A 402 -17.22 -7.65 -25.69
C TYR A 402 -16.42 -8.05 -26.93
N ASP A 403 -17.08 -8.53 -27.98
CA ASP A 403 -16.48 -8.83 -29.28
C ASP A 403 -15.79 -7.59 -29.87
N TYR A 404 -16.48 -6.44 -29.84
CA TYR A 404 -15.96 -5.15 -30.28
C TYR A 404 -14.79 -4.67 -29.40
N TYR A 405 -14.88 -4.82 -28.07
CA TYR A 405 -13.84 -4.43 -27.14
C TYR A 405 -12.57 -5.27 -27.30
N LEU A 406 -12.72 -6.59 -27.41
CA LEU A 406 -11.63 -7.55 -27.58
C LEU A 406 -10.91 -7.36 -28.93
N ALA A 407 -11.64 -7.09 -30.01
CA ALA A 407 -11.07 -6.82 -31.34
C ALA A 407 -10.21 -5.53 -31.36
N ARG A 408 -10.55 -4.54 -30.52
CA ARG A 408 -9.77 -3.30 -30.32
C ARG A 408 -8.68 -3.42 -29.27
N GLY A 409 -8.65 -4.54 -28.55
CA GLY A 409 -7.69 -4.79 -27.49
C GLY A 409 -7.96 -4.00 -26.21
N TRP A 410 -9.22 -3.64 -25.96
CA TRP A 410 -9.62 -2.97 -24.74
C TRP A 410 -9.72 -3.97 -23.57
N PRO A 411 -9.42 -3.55 -22.33
CA PRO A 411 -9.66 -4.38 -21.16
C PRO A 411 -11.17 -4.53 -20.93
N ILE A 412 -11.58 -5.72 -20.49
CA ILE A 412 -13.00 -6.06 -20.21
C ILE A 412 -13.21 -6.53 -18.76
N ALA A 413 -12.14 -6.60 -17.97
CA ALA A 413 -12.17 -7.16 -16.61
C ALA A 413 -11.56 -6.18 -15.61
N SER A 414 -12.12 -6.11 -14.40
CA SER A 414 -11.75 -5.11 -13.41
C SER A 414 -10.68 -5.54 -12.39
N GLY A 415 -9.89 -6.58 -12.68
CA GLY A 415 -8.96 -7.18 -11.71
C GLY A 415 -7.99 -6.24 -10.98
N VAL A 416 -7.66 -5.07 -11.57
CA VAL A 416 -6.88 -4.02 -10.89
C VAL A 416 -7.64 -3.44 -9.68
N ILE A 417 -8.92 -3.06 -9.84
CA ILE A 417 -9.73 -2.51 -8.75
C ILE A 417 -10.14 -3.59 -7.74
N GLU A 418 -10.39 -4.83 -8.18
CA GLU A 418 -10.68 -5.93 -7.26
C GLU A 418 -9.50 -6.23 -6.34
N GLY A 419 -8.29 -6.26 -6.91
CA GLY A 419 -7.04 -6.36 -6.17
C GLY A 419 -6.86 -5.20 -5.20
N ALA A 420 -7.15 -3.97 -5.64
CA ALA A 420 -7.09 -2.77 -4.81
C ALA A 420 -8.11 -2.81 -3.65
N CYS A 421 -9.39 -3.13 -3.90
CA CYS A 421 -10.42 -3.29 -2.87
C CYS A 421 -10.03 -4.33 -1.81
N ARG A 422 -9.32 -5.39 -2.23
CA ARG A 422 -8.77 -6.37 -1.30
C ARG A 422 -7.60 -5.77 -0.49
N HIS A 423 -6.56 -5.31 -1.17
CA HIS A 423 -5.31 -4.94 -0.51
C HIS A 423 -5.40 -3.59 0.19
N LEU A 424 -5.97 -2.52 -0.39
CA LEU A 424 -6.15 -1.21 0.25
C LEU A 424 -7.16 -1.20 1.39
N VAL A 425 -8.25 -1.98 1.28
CA VAL A 425 -9.35 -1.93 2.26
C VAL A 425 -9.47 -3.23 3.04
N LYS A 426 -9.83 -4.35 2.39
CA LYS A 426 -10.23 -5.58 3.10
C LYS A 426 -9.16 -6.10 4.05
N ASP A 427 -7.92 -6.24 3.59
CA ASP A 427 -6.87 -6.95 4.31
C ASP A 427 -6.46 -6.23 5.61
N ARG A 428 -6.65 -4.91 5.69
CA ARG A 428 -6.29 -4.10 6.87
C ARG A 428 -7.45 -3.66 7.73
N PHE A 429 -8.63 -3.46 7.15
CA PHE A 429 -9.78 -2.87 7.84
C PHE A 429 -10.78 -3.92 8.33
N GLU A 430 -10.76 -5.13 7.79
CA GLU A 430 -11.69 -6.22 8.13
C GLU A 430 -11.07 -7.37 8.94
N LEU A 431 -9.96 -7.14 9.65
CA LEU A 431 -9.45 -8.13 10.58
C LEU A 431 -10.40 -8.31 11.78
N SER A 432 -10.32 -9.48 12.42
CA SER A 432 -11.23 -9.87 13.50
C SER A 432 -11.27 -8.81 14.61
N GLY A 433 -12.48 -8.39 14.99
CA GLY A 433 -12.71 -7.44 16.07
C GLY A 433 -12.52 -5.95 15.72
N MET A 434 -11.99 -5.61 14.54
CA MET A 434 -11.68 -4.22 14.20
C MET A 434 -12.89 -3.31 14.06
N ARG A 435 -12.76 -2.08 14.55
CA ARG A 435 -13.71 -0.98 14.40
C ARG A 435 -12.94 0.32 14.22
N TRP A 436 -13.42 1.17 13.32
CA TRP A 436 -12.72 2.39 12.94
C TRP A 436 -13.57 3.63 13.19
N THR A 437 -12.95 4.70 13.67
CA THR A 437 -13.49 6.05 13.47
C THR A 437 -13.35 6.43 12.00
N GLN A 438 -14.16 7.36 11.51
CA GLN A 438 -14.05 7.81 10.12
C GLN A 438 -12.66 8.40 9.84
N ASP A 439 -12.21 9.35 10.65
CA ASP A 439 -10.91 10.00 10.47
C ASP A 439 -9.75 9.01 10.59
N GLY A 440 -9.83 8.08 11.53
CA GLY A 440 -8.80 7.06 11.73
C GLY A 440 -8.68 6.13 10.52
N ALA A 441 -9.79 5.81 9.87
CA ALA A 441 -9.76 5.01 8.64
C ALA A 441 -9.34 5.83 7.43
N GLU A 442 -9.79 7.08 7.29
CA GLU A 442 -9.41 7.95 6.18
C GLU A 442 -7.90 8.21 6.16
N ASN A 443 -7.31 8.56 7.31
CA ASN A 443 -5.88 8.81 7.43
C ASN A 443 -5.05 7.57 7.08
N LEU A 444 -5.50 6.38 7.51
CA LEU A 444 -4.83 5.14 7.14
C LEU A 444 -4.98 4.85 5.65
N LEU A 445 -6.18 5.00 5.06
CA LEU A 445 -6.39 4.81 3.62
C LEU A 445 -5.46 5.71 2.78
N ARG A 446 -5.26 6.97 3.19
CA ARG A 446 -4.34 7.90 2.53
C ARG A 446 -2.89 7.38 2.53
N LEU A 447 -2.34 6.99 3.68
CA LEU A 447 -0.98 6.43 3.73
C LEU A 447 -0.86 5.08 3.01
N ARG A 448 -1.90 4.23 3.07
CA ARG A 448 -1.91 2.99 2.28
C ARG A 448 -1.90 3.25 0.79
N ALA A 449 -2.61 4.27 0.31
CA ALA A 449 -2.57 4.67 -1.09
C ALA A 449 -1.15 5.08 -1.52
N VAL A 450 -0.41 5.80 -0.67
CA VAL A 450 1.02 6.09 -0.90
C VAL A 450 1.84 4.81 -1.04
N ALA A 451 1.72 3.88 -0.10
CA ALA A 451 2.47 2.62 -0.13
C ALA A 451 2.14 1.76 -1.37
N GLU A 452 0.85 1.59 -1.69
CA GLU A 452 0.38 0.76 -2.82
C GLU A 452 0.71 1.36 -4.19
N ASN A 453 0.94 2.68 -4.25
CA ASN A 453 1.38 3.37 -5.46
C ASN A 453 2.92 3.38 -5.62
N GLY A 454 3.67 2.89 -4.62
CA GLY A 454 5.14 2.90 -4.63
C GLY A 454 5.74 4.28 -4.38
N ASP A 455 4.98 5.18 -3.75
CA ASP A 455 5.33 6.60 -3.59
C ASP A 455 5.88 6.91 -2.18
N TRP A 456 6.27 5.89 -1.41
CA TRP A 456 6.58 6.03 0.02
C TRP A 456 7.70 7.02 0.31
N ASP A 457 8.88 6.81 -0.30
CA ASP A 457 10.07 7.60 0.01
C ASP A 457 9.90 9.05 -0.46
N ASP A 458 9.41 9.25 -1.69
CA ASP A 458 9.10 10.58 -2.25
C ASP A 458 8.08 11.34 -1.39
N TYR A 459 7.02 10.66 -0.94
CA TYR A 459 6.01 11.24 -0.08
C TYR A 459 6.60 11.67 1.27
N HIS A 460 7.39 10.81 1.91
CA HIS A 460 7.98 11.12 3.20
C HIS A 460 8.98 12.28 3.11
N GLN A 461 9.72 12.39 2.01
CA GLN A 461 10.56 13.56 1.75
C GLN A 461 9.74 14.85 1.60
N PHE A 462 8.68 14.82 0.78
CA PHE A 462 7.75 15.94 0.62
C PHE A 462 7.12 16.36 1.97
N ARG A 463 6.69 15.38 2.78
CA ARG A 463 6.11 15.61 4.10
C ARG A 463 7.11 16.25 5.06
N LYS A 464 8.37 15.78 5.10
CA LYS A 464 9.43 16.35 5.94
C LYS A 464 9.65 17.83 5.61
N GLN A 465 9.73 18.17 4.32
CA GLN A 465 9.87 19.54 3.84
C GLN A 465 8.67 20.42 4.23
N ARG A 466 7.44 19.97 3.98
CA ARG A 466 6.22 20.72 4.36
C ARG A 466 6.07 20.90 5.86
N ARG A 467 6.40 19.88 6.65
CA ARG A 467 6.37 19.96 8.11
C ARG A 467 7.36 21.00 8.61
N HIS A 468 8.58 20.99 8.07
CA HIS A 468 9.62 21.93 8.46
C HIS A 468 9.18 23.37 8.23
N VAL A 469 8.74 23.71 7.01
CA VAL A 469 8.25 25.06 6.68
C VAL A 469 7.11 25.47 7.62
N ARG A 470 6.20 24.55 7.96
CA ARG A 470 5.07 24.82 8.87
C ARG A 470 5.49 25.07 10.31
N LEU A 471 6.54 24.38 10.79
CA LEU A 471 6.97 24.48 12.19
C LEU A 471 7.96 25.62 12.42
N TYR A 472 8.79 25.94 11.43
CA TYR A 472 9.95 26.81 11.58
C TYR A 472 9.93 28.04 10.68
N ALA A 473 8.96 28.16 9.77
CA ALA A 473 8.79 29.28 8.84
C ALA A 473 10.01 29.55 7.92
N CYS A 474 10.93 28.61 7.80
CA CYS A 474 12.11 28.70 6.93
C CYS A 474 12.18 27.52 5.93
N PRO A 475 13.02 27.61 4.89
CA PRO A 475 13.23 26.51 3.95
C PRO A 475 13.85 25.29 4.63
N PHE A 476 13.45 24.10 4.19
CA PHE A 476 14.04 22.84 4.66
C PHE A 476 15.57 22.85 4.47
N PRO A 477 16.37 22.46 5.49
CA PRO A 477 17.82 22.48 5.40
C PRO A 477 18.28 21.59 4.24
N ALA A 478 19.28 22.06 3.48
CA ALA A 478 19.87 21.26 2.41
C ALA A 478 20.43 19.95 3.01
N GLN A 479 19.99 18.82 2.46
CA GLN A 479 20.58 17.52 2.77
C GLN A 479 21.57 17.20 1.63
N ASP A 480 22.87 17.25 1.93
CA ASP A 480 23.82 16.49 1.14
C ASP A 480 23.47 15.00 1.34
N GLY A 481 23.31 14.22 0.26
CA GLY A 481 22.76 12.86 0.25
C GLY A 481 23.58 11.81 1.03
N LEU A 482 23.69 11.97 2.34
CA LEU A 482 24.52 11.17 3.24
C LEU A 482 24.05 9.72 3.38
N GLU A 483 22.76 9.44 3.18
CA GLU A 483 22.22 8.07 3.25
C GLU A 483 22.72 7.18 2.10
N ASP A 484 22.77 7.72 0.87
CA ASP A 484 23.33 7.02 -0.30
C ASP A 484 24.85 6.82 -0.15
N GLN A 485 25.55 7.82 0.40
CA GLN A 485 26.98 7.73 0.68
C GLN A 485 27.32 6.66 1.73
N ALA A 486 26.44 6.40 2.71
CA ALA A 486 26.68 5.38 3.74
C ALA A 486 26.52 3.95 3.21
N LEU A 487 25.64 3.72 2.23
CA LEU A 487 25.47 2.43 1.55
C LEU A 487 26.60 2.15 0.55
N ASP A 488 27.05 3.18 -0.18
CA ASP A 488 28.19 3.09 -1.10
C ASP A 488 29.55 2.95 -0.39
N ALA A 489 29.62 3.31 0.90
CA ALA A 489 30.82 3.21 1.73
C ALA A 489 31.04 1.83 2.38
N LEU A 490 30.24 0.81 2.08
CA LEU A 490 30.55 -0.56 2.50
C LEU A 490 31.95 -0.94 1.95
N PRO A 491 32.94 -1.24 2.81
CA PRO A 491 34.28 -1.55 2.33
C PRO A 491 34.22 -2.79 1.44
N GLN A 492 34.72 -2.66 0.20
CA GLN A 492 35.16 -3.80 -0.58
C GLN A 492 36.10 -4.62 0.34
N PRO A 493 35.81 -5.90 0.61
CA PRO A 493 36.62 -6.67 1.54
C PRO A 493 38.06 -6.66 1.05
N SER A 494 38.98 -6.20 1.91
CA SER A 494 40.41 -6.16 1.61
C SER A 494 40.87 -7.50 1.04
N GLU A 495 41.76 -7.49 0.05
CA GLU A 495 42.31 -8.68 -0.65
C GLU A 495 42.92 -9.76 0.27
N LYS A 496 43.00 -9.51 1.59
CA LYS A 496 43.49 -10.43 2.61
C LYS A 496 42.42 -11.34 3.24
N ILE A 497 41.16 -11.27 2.80
CA ILE A 497 40.12 -12.23 3.23
C ILE A 497 39.98 -13.29 2.13
N ILE A 498 40.30 -14.54 2.48
CA ILE A 498 40.26 -15.70 1.59
C ILE A 498 38.87 -15.79 0.92
N ARG A 499 38.85 -15.69 -0.41
CA ARG A 499 37.67 -15.97 -1.24
C ARG A 499 37.36 -17.46 -1.15
N PHE A 500 36.21 -17.83 -0.61
CA PHE A 500 35.58 -19.11 -0.92
C PHE A 500 34.78 -18.95 -2.21
N ASP A 501 35.48 -18.86 -3.33
CA ASP A 501 34.86 -19.05 -4.66
C ASP A 501 35.86 -19.71 -5.60
N ALA A 502 36.03 -21.01 -5.42
CA ALA A 502 36.42 -21.94 -6.48
C ALA A 502 36.18 -23.38 -6.00
N GLY A 503 35.15 -24.03 -6.56
CA GLY A 503 35.19 -25.49 -6.72
C GLY A 503 33.99 -26.30 -6.25
N THR A 504 32.81 -26.11 -6.86
CA THR A 504 31.87 -27.24 -7.01
C THR A 504 31.09 -27.19 -8.32
N LYS A 505 31.79 -27.22 -9.46
CA LYS A 505 31.32 -28.04 -10.59
C LYS A 505 31.71 -29.49 -10.30
N ARG A 506 30.97 -30.17 -9.42
CA ARG A 506 30.87 -31.63 -9.49
C ARG A 506 29.50 -31.94 -10.08
N ARG A 507 29.53 -32.45 -11.32
CA ARG A 507 28.43 -33.18 -11.92
C ARG A 507 27.99 -34.24 -10.90
N PHE A 508 26.71 -34.24 -10.55
CA PHE A 508 26.10 -35.42 -9.98
C PHE A 508 25.95 -36.42 -11.12
N ASP A 509 26.92 -37.33 -11.24
CA ASP A 509 26.71 -38.56 -12.02
C ASP A 509 25.71 -39.41 -11.22
N HIS A 510 24.49 -39.51 -11.76
CA HIS A 510 23.49 -40.45 -11.27
C HIS A 510 24.02 -41.88 -11.45
N LEU A 511 24.35 -42.54 -10.35
CA LEU A 511 24.53 -43.99 -10.31
C LEU A 511 23.21 -44.65 -10.73
N SER A 512 23.27 -45.57 -11.70
CA SER A 512 22.11 -46.33 -12.15
C SER A 512 21.65 -47.30 -11.05
N LEU A 513 20.34 -47.53 -11.00
CA LEU A 513 19.64 -48.39 -10.05
C LEU A 513 20.14 -49.86 -9.99
N ASP A 514 20.99 -50.29 -10.91
CA ASP A 514 21.53 -51.65 -10.96
C ASP A 514 22.73 -51.88 -10.02
N GLN A 515 23.40 -50.83 -9.53
CA GLN A 515 24.54 -51.00 -8.60
C GLN A 515 24.13 -51.04 -7.11
N GLN A 516 22.87 -50.77 -6.76
CA GLN A 516 22.38 -50.87 -5.37
C GLN A 516 21.86 -52.27 -4.99
N ARG A 517 21.90 -53.27 -5.89
CA ARG A 517 21.40 -54.63 -5.63
C ARG A 517 22.47 -55.70 -5.35
N GLN A 518 23.76 -55.34 -5.29
CA GLN A 518 24.85 -56.30 -4.99
C GLN A 518 25.54 -56.10 -3.63
N ALA A 519 24.94 -55.33 -2.72
CA ALA A 519 25.44 -55.16 -1.35
C ALA A 519 24.35 -55.39 -0.30
N ALA A 520 23.54 -56.44 -0.50
CA ALA A 520 22.61 -57.00 0.48
C ALA A 520 22.92 -58.48 0.70
#